data_AF-A0A168PZ13-F1
#
_entry.id   AF-A0A168PZ13-F1
#
_cell.length_a   1.000
_cell.length_b   1.000
_cell.length_c   1.000
_cell.angle_alpha   90.00
_cell.angle_beta   90.00
_cell.angle_gamma   90.00
#
_symmetry.space_group_name_H-M   'P 1'
#
loop_
_entity.id
_entity.type
_entity.pdbx_description
1 polymer ?
#
loop_
_entity_poly.entity_id
_entity_poly.type
_entity_poly.pdbx_seq_one_letter_code
_entity_poly.pdbx_strand_id
1 'polypeptide(L)'
;MSSVNEHAAFWIKDENPHRGLEQDIISGMITHLEIEVYEEKKWHWDRLHHLRTNIVPYILDMAHRDLEHNERYEEELRRLVKELVPPYGLRRMVLTRILAADPCCVMGGL
;
A
#
# COMPACT_ATOMS: atom_id res chain seq x y z
N MET A 1 8.63 58.40 35.14
CA MET A 1 9.47 57.25 34.73
C MET A 1 8.51 56.11 34.40
N SER A 2 8.06 56.04 33.14
CA SER A 2 7.12 55.02 32.69
C SER A 2 7.90 53.78 32.26
N SER A 3 7.51 52.65 32.82
CA SER A 3 8.11 51.34 32.67
C SER A 3 8.08 50.90 31.21
N VAL A 4 9.25 50.88 30.57
CA VAL A 4 9.52 50.21 29.28
C VAL A 4 9.17 48.71 29.33
N ASN A 5 8.88 48.17 30.53
CA ASN A 5 8.55 46.78 30.79
C ASN A 5 7.07 46.42 30.55
N GLU A 6 6.15 47.39 30.41
CA GLU A 6 4.72 47.08 30.17
C GLU A 6 4.46 46.63 28.72
N HIS A 7 5.21 47.16 27.76
CA HIS A 7 5.10 46.75 26.36
C HIS A 7 5.84 45.44 26.05
N ALA A 8 6.84 45.07 26.87
CA ALA A 8 7.52 43.77 26.76
C ALA A 8 6.61 42.62 27.22
N ALA A 9 5.75 42.85 28.22
CA ALA A 9 4.77 41.86 28.69
C ALA A 9 3.68 41.54 27.64
N PHE A 10 3.41 42.45 26.70
CA PHE A 10 2.44 42.23 25.62
C PHE A 10 2.92 41.19 24.60
N TRP A 11 4.23 41.13 24.32
CA TRP A 11 4.82 40.16 23.40
C TRP A 11 5.19 38.82 24.06
N ILE A 12 5.29 38.77 25.39
CA ILE A 12 5.61 37.54 26.14
C ILE A 12 4.36 36.69 26.43
N LYS A 13 3.16 37.24 26.23
CA LYS A 13 1.91 36.44 26.16
C LYS A 13 1.81 35.75 24.80
N ASP A 14 2.78 34.91 24.48
CA ASP A 14 2.66 33.87 23.46
C ASP A 14 1.97 32.64 24.08
N GLU A 15 0.82 32.86 24.73
CA GLU A 15 -0.19 31.81 24.85
C GLU A 15 -0.97 31.87 23.55
N ASN A 16 -0.39 31.37 22.47
CA ASN A 16 -1.08 31.29 21.19
C ASN A 16 -1.92 30.00 21.22
N PRO A 17 -3.22 30.04 21.57
CA PRO A 17 -4.06 28.84 21.69
C PRO A 17 -4.16 28.07 20.37
N HIS A 18 -3.84 28.76 19.26
CA HIS A 18 -3.77 28.17 17.93
C HIS A 18 -2.65 27.14 17.80
N ARG A 19 -1.54 27.25 18.53
CA ARG A 19 -0.41 26.31 18.43
C ARG A 19 -0.73 24.92 18.97
N GLY A 20 -1.49 24.84 20.07
CA GLY A 20 -1.99 23.57 20.60
C GLY A 20 -3.02 22.93 19.69
N LEU A 21 -3.93 23.75 19.14
CA LEU A 21 -4.98 23.29 18.23
C LEU A 21 -4.41 22.81 16.88
N GLU A 22 -3.38 23.48 16.37
CA GLU A 22 -2.61 23.05 15.19
C GLU A 22 -1.87 21.73 15.45
N GLN A 23 -1.26 21.57 16.63
CA GLN A 23 -0.61 20.32 17.03
C GLN A 23 -1.60 19.16 17.13
N ASP A 24 -2.78 19.39 17.70
CA ASP A 24 -3.83 18.39 17.81
C ASP A 24 -4.38 17.98 16.43
N ILE A 25 -4.57 18.95 15.52
CA ILE A 25 -4.99 18.68 14.15
C ILE A 25 -3.92 17.86 13.42
N ILE A 26 -2.66 18.27 13.49
CA ILE A 26 -1.55 17.56 12.83
C ILE A 26 -1.40 16.15 13.39
N SER A 27 -1.46 15.99 14.72
CA SER A 27 -1.41 14.67 15.37
C SER A 27 -2.57 13.80 14.90
N GLY A 28 -3.78 14.33 14.82
CA GLY A 28 -4.95 13.61 14.31
C GLY A 28 -4.78 13.16 12.86
N MET A 29 -4.23 14.02 12.00
CA MET A 29 -3.92 13.68 10.61
C MET A 29 -2.84 12.59 10.50
N ILE A 30 -1.78 12.67 11.32
CA ILE A 30 -0.71 11.65 11.33
C ILE A 30 -1.29 10.30 11.78
N THR A 31 -2.03 10.26 12.88
CA THR A 31 -2.66 9.03 13.36
C THR A 31 -3.62 8.44 12.32
N HIS A 32 -4.36 9.29 11.60
CA HIS A 32 -5.23 8.83 10.52
C HIS A 32 -4.44 8.16 9.39
N LEU A 33 -3.38 8.82 8.90
CA LEU A 33 -2.49 8.26 7.87
C LEU A 33 -1.82 6.95 8.33
N GLU A 34 -1.42 6.85 9.60
CA GLU A 34 -0.84 5.63 10.16
C GLU A 34 -1.83 4.46 10.13
N ILE A 35 -3.11 4.72 10.45
CA ILE A 35 -4.18 3.71 10.38
C ILE A 35 -4.41 3.27 8.93
N GLU A 36 -4.51 4.22 8.00
CA GLU A 36 -4.71 3.90 6.58
C GLU A 36 -3.57 3.05 6.03
N VAL A 37 -2.31 3.43 6.28
CA VAL A 37 -1.13 2.67 5.86
C VAL A 37 -1.08 1.28 6.52
N TYR A 38 -1.53 1.16 7.76
CA TYR A 38 -1.60 -0.13 8.44
C TYR A 38 -2.62 -1.06 7.80
N GLU A 39 -3.83 -0.57 7.53
CA GLU A 39 -4.89 -1.35 6.89
C GLU A 39 -4.50 -1.74 5.45
N GLU A 40 -3.92 -0.82 4.66
CA GLU A 40 -3.34 -1.12 3.34
C GLU A 40 -2.35 -2.28 3.41
N LYS A 41 -1.39 -2.19 4.34
CA LYS A 41 -0.39 -3.26 4.52
C LYS A 41 -1.04 -4.59 4.89
N LYS A 42 -2.04 -4.57 5.75
CA LYS A 42 -2.77 -5.78 6.16
C LYS A 42 -3.49 -6.42 4.98
N TRP A 43 -4.21 -5.64 4.17
CA TRP A 43 -4.85 -6.13 2.95
C TRP A 43 -3.84 -6.69 1.96
N HIS A 44 -2.69 -6.02 1.81
CA HIS A 44 -1.60 -6.51 0.98
C HIS A 44 -1.06 -7.86 1.47
N TRP A 45 -0.86 -8.01 2.78
CA TRP A 45 -0.42 -9.26 3.40
C TRP A 45 -1.45 -10.38 3.24
N ASP A 46 -2.74 -10.09 3.46
CA ASP A 46 -3.81 -11.06 3.28
C ASP A 46 -3.91 -11.52 1.83
N ARG A 47 -3.74 -10.60 0.87
CA ARG A 47 -3.66 -10.94 -0.55
C ARG A 47 -2.47 -11.84 -0.86
N LEU A 48 -1.26 -11.49 -0.39
CA LEU A 48 -0.07 -12.33 -0.57
C LEU A 48 -0.25 -13.72 0.05
N HIS A 49 -0.84 -13.78 1.24
CA HIS A 49 -1.15 -15.02 1.92
C HIS A 49 -2.15 -15.86 1.12
N HIS A 50 -3.20 -15.23 0.58
CA HIS A 50 -4.18 -15.89 -0.28
C HIS A 50 -3.53 -16.46 -1.54
N LEU A 51 -2.69 -15.68 -2.23
CA LEU A 51 -1.94 -16.14 -3.41
C LEU A 51 -1.07 -17.36 -3.07
N ARG A 52 -0.32 -17.28 -1.98
CA ARG A 52 0.57 -18.35 -1.52
C ARG A 52 -0.19 -19.61 -1.15
N THR A 53 -1.34 -19.48 -0.50
CA THR A 53 -2.08 -20.62 0.05
C THR A 53 -2.96 -21.30 -1.00
N ASN A 54 -3.55 -20.53 -1.91
CA ASN A 54 -4.57 -21.06 -2.84
C ASN A 54 -4.06 -21.18 -4.27
N ILE A 55 -3.24 -20.24 -4.74
CA ILE A 55 -2.85 -20.17 -6.15
C ILE A 55 -1.54 -20.92 -6.41
N VAL A 56 -0.53 -20.73 -5.55
CA VAL A 56 0.78 -21.39 -5.72
C VAL A 56 0.66 -22.92 -5.75
N PRO A 57 -0.10 -23.59 -4.86
CA PRO A 57 -0.24 -25.04 -4.91
C PRO A 57 -0.89 -25.53 -6.21
N TYR A 58 -1.87 -24.78 -6.73
CA TYR A 58 -2.52 -25.12 -8.00
C TYR A 58 -1.55 -25.04 -9.18
N ILE A 59 -0.71 -24.01 -9.23
CA ILE A 59 0.34 -23.87 -10.25
C ILE A 59 1.35 -25.01 -10.13
N LEU A 60 1.75 -25.38 -8.91
CA LEU A 60 2.65 -26.49 -8.67
C LEU A 60 2.01 -27.82 -9.10
N ASP A 61 0.74 -28.06 -8.81
CA ASP A 61 0.02 -29.27 -9.23
C ASP A 61 -0.07 -29.38 -10.75
N MET A 62 -0.33 -28.27 -11.45
CA MET A 62 -0.26 -28.23 -12.92
C MET A 62 1.15 -28.58 -13.42
N ALA A 63 2.17 -27.96 -12.84
CA ALA A 63 3.56 -28.22 -13.23
C ALA A 63 3.96 -29.69 -13.02
N HIS A 64 3.55 -30.32 -11.91
CA HIS A 64 3.83 -31.73 -11.67
C HIS A 64 3.08 -32.68 -12.63
N ARG A 65 1.96 -32.24 -13.22
CA ARG A 65 1.24 -33.02 -14.24
C ARG A 65 1.84 -32.86 -15.63
N ASP A 66 2.27 -31.65 -15.95
CA ASP A 66 2.69 -31.26 -17.31
C ASP A 66 4.19 -31.44 -17.54
N LEU A 67 5.02 -31.43 -16.48
CA LEU A 67 6.47 -31.55 -16.56
C LEU A 67 6.93 -32.90 -16.04
N GLU A 68 7.79 -33.57 -16.81
CA GLU A 68 8.53 -34.74 -16.32
C GLU A 68 9.61 -34.30 -15.32
N HIS A 69 9.76 -35.04 -14.23
CA HIS A 69 10.80 -34.76 -13.23
C HIS A 69 12.19 -34.99 -13.84
N ASN A 70 12.88 -33.91 -14.20
CA ASN A 70 14.19 -33.92 -14.84
C ASN A 70 15.16 -32.95 -14.12
N GLU A 71 16.46 -33.04 -14.37
CA GLU A 71 17.48 -32.15 -13.80
C GLU A 71 17.24 -30.67 -14.13
N ARG A 72 16.49 -30.39 -15.19
CA ARG A 72 16.09 -29.03 -15.62
C ARG A 72 14.69 -28.60 -15.17
N TYR A 73 14.08 -29.33 -14.23
CA TYR A 73 12.72 -29.06 -13.75
C TYR A 73 12.50 -27.60 -13.33
N GLU A 74 13.48 -26.97 -12.69
CA GLU A 74 13.37 -25.57 -12.26
C GLU A 74 13.31 -24.59 -13.45
N GLU A 75 14.04 -24.87 -14.53
CA GLU A 75 14.03 -24.04 -15.74
C GLU A 75 12.70 -24.15 -16.48
N GLU A 76 12.15 -25.36 -16.57
CA GLU A 76 10.86 -25.61 -17.20
C GLU A 76 9.70 -25.04 -16.38
N LEU A 77 9.75 -25.18 -15.05
CA LEU A 77 8.80 -24.54 -14.14
C LEU A 77 8.84 -23.01 -14.30
N ARG A 78 10.03 -22.40 -14.38
CA ARG A 78 10.16 -20.96 -14.65
C ARG A 78 9.58 -20.57 -16.01
N ARG A 79 9.72 -21.40 -17.04
CA ARG A 79 9.11 -21.17 -18.36
C ARG A 79 7.58 -21.23 -18.27
N LEU A 80 7.04 -22.26 -17.63
CA LEU A 80 5.60 -22.45 -17.44
C LEU A 80 4.98 -21.28 -16.65
N VAL A 81 5.62 -20.84 -15.57
CA VAL A 81 5.17 -19.67 -14.80
C VAL A 81 5.20 -18.39 -15.65
N LYS A 82 6.20 -18.21 -16.52
CA LYS A 82 6.24 -17.06 -17.45
C LYS A 82 5.12 -17.11 -18.48
N GLU A 83 4.75 -18.29 -18.98
CA GLU A 83 3.65 -18.47 -19.93
C GLU A 83 2.28 -18.22 -19.28
N LEU A 84 2.13 -18.53 -17.99
CA LEU A 84 0.94 -18.19 -17.21
C LEU A 84 0.76 -16.68 -17.02
N VAL A 85 1.82 -15.87 -17.14
CA VAL A 85 1.73 -14.41 -17.07
C VAL A 85 1.14 -13.87 -18.37
N PRO A 86 -0.02 -13.19 -18.33
CA PRO A 86 -0.62 -12.66 -19.54
C PRO A 86 0.30 -11.67 -20.26
N PRO A 87 0.30 -11.64 -21.60
CA PRO A 87 1.08 -10.68 -22.37
C PRO A 87 0.75 -9.24 -21.95
N TYR A 88 1.72 -8.34 -22.11
CA TYR A 88 1.62 -6.96 -21.63
C TYR A 88 0.36 -6.23 -22.11
N GLY A 89 -0.06 -6.46 -23.36
CA GLY A 89 -1.29 -5.90 -23.92
C GLY A 89 -2.55 -6.31 -23.14
N LEU A 90 -2.68 -7.60 -22.79
CA LEU A 90 -3.80 -8.10 -22.01
C LEU A 90 -3.75 -7.58 -20.56
N ARG A 91 -2.57 -7.52 -19.95
CA ARG A 91 -2.40 -6.94 -18.61
C ARG A 91 -2.87 -5.49 -18.57
N ARG A 92 -2.49 -4.67 -19.56
CA ARG A 92 -2.99 -3.29 -19.65
C ARG A 92 -4.50 -3.24 -19.84
N MET A 93 -5.06 -4.04 -20.75
CA MET A 93 -6.50 -4.06 -20.99
C MET A 93 -7.29 -4.43 -19.72
N VAL A 94 -6.85 -5.48 -19.01
CA VAL A 94 -7.46 -5.91 -17.76
C VAL A 94 -7.31 -4.83 -16.69
N LEU A 95 -6.12 -4.24 -16.55
CA LEU A 95 -5.90 -3.13 -15.64
C LEU A 95 -6.83 -1.95 -15.94
N THR A 96 -6.92 -1.51 -17.20
CA THR A 96 -7.84 -0.44 -17.61
C THR A 96 -9.29 -0.77 -17.27
N ARG A 97 -9.72 -2.02 -17.43
CA ARG A 97 -11.08 -2.45 -17.04
C ARG A 97 -11.29 -2.42 -15.53
N ILE A 98 -10.30 -2.86 -14.76
CA ILE A 98 -10.35 -2.81 -13.28
C ILE A 98 -10.43 -1.35 -12.83
N LEU A 99 -9.58 -0.46 -13.38
CA LEU A 99 -9.59 0.96 -13.03
C LEU A 99 -10.90 1.66 -13.45
N ALA A 100 -11.54 1.20 -14.53
CA ALA A 100 -12.85 1.70 -14.94
C ALA A 100 -13.99 1.20 -14.03
N ALA A 101 -13.86 -0.01 -13.48
CA ALA A 101 -14.83 -0.60 -12.58
C ALA A 101 -14.68 -0.09 -11.13
N ASP A 102 -13.44 0.19 -10.72
CA ASP A 102 -13.11 0.72 -9.41
C ASP A 102 -12.00 1.80 -9.52
N PRO A 103 -12.40 3.08 -9.60
CA PRO A 103 -11.48 4.21 -9.66
C PRO A 103 -10.62 4.37 -8.39
N CYS A 104 -11.04 3.81 -7.24
CA CYS A 104 -10.32 3.95 -5.98
C CYS A 104 -8.94 3.26 -6.01
N CYS A 105 -8.77 2.26 -6.88
CA CYS A 105 -7.48 1.60 -7.12
C CYS A 105 -6.35 2.54 -7.61
N VAL A 106 -6.66 3.74 -8.13
CA VAL A 106 -5.65 4.70 -8.62
C VAL A 106 -5.20 5.69 -7.54
N MET A 107 -6.04 5.93 -6.53
CA MET A 107 -5.85 7.02 -5.55
C MET A 107 -5.00 6.62 -4.35
N GLY A 108 -4.31 5.47 -4.38
CA GLY A 108 -3.56 4.97 -3.25
C GLY A 108 -4.43 4.44 -2.10
N GLY A 109 -5.70 4.13 -2.38
CA GLY A 109 -6.56 3.36 -1.48
C GLY A 109 -6.62 1.91 -1.96
N LEU A 110 -5.65 1.11 -1.53
CA LEU A 110 -5.65 -0.37 -1.62
C LEU A 110 -5.11 -0.93 -0.31
#